data_AF-A0A1G3SRD2-F1
#
_entry.id   AF-A0A1G3SRD2-F1
#
_cell.length_a   1.000
_cell.length_b   1.000
_cell.length_c   1.000
_cell.angle_alpha   90.00
_cell.angle_beta   90.00
_cell.angle_gamma   90.00
#
_symmetry.space_group_name_H-M   'P 1'
#
loop_
_entity.id
_entity.type
_entity.pdbx_description
1 polymer ?
#
loop_
_entity_poly.entity_id
_entity_poly.type
_entity_poly.pdbx_seq_one_letter_code
_entity_poly.pdbx_strand_id
1 'polypeptide(L)'
;TLPEFYKERLLEITDHRITKDGIINIKSQESRSQEENKEAALERLKELIKSVTIVQKKRKPTKPTRNSQKRRMDSKTKHGNIKKMRGRVDKGEG
;
A
#
# COMPACT_ATOMS: atom_id res chain seq x y z
N THR A 1 8.45 15.01 -27.56
CA THR A 1 8.15 13.57 -27.40
C THR A 1 8.10 13.24 -25.92
N LEU A 2 7.17 12.38 -25.49
CA LEU A 2 6.96 12.06 -24.07
C LEU A 2 8.13 11.18 -23.55
N PRO A 3 8.77 11.48 -22.41
CA PRO A 3 9.87 10.68 -21.87
C PRO A 3 9.48 9.23 -21.56
N GLU A 4 10.39 8.28 -21.80
CA GLU A 4 10.13 6.83 -21.72
C GLU A 4 9.62 6.36 -20.35
N PHE A 5 10.07 7.00 -19.26
CA PHE A 5 9.64 6.66 -17.91
C PHE A 5 8.14 6.86 -17.67
N TYR A 6 7.51 7.80 -18.39
CA TYR A 6 6.06 7.98 -18.30
C TYR A 6 5.34 6.84 -19.01
N LYS A 7 5.92 6.30 -20.08
CA LYS A 7 5.36 5.21 -20.87
C LYS A 7 5.34 3.90 -20.08
N GLU A 8 6.44 3.57 -19.42
CA GLU A 8 6.53 2.39 -18.55
C GLU A 8 5.55 2.48 -17.37
N ARG A 9 5.45 3.65 -16.73
CA ARG A 9 4.50 3.85 -15.62
C ARG A 9 3.04 3.82 -16.05
N LEU A 10 2.72 4.35 -17.23
CA LEU A 10 1.39 4.24 -17.81
C LEU A 10 1.03 2.78 -18.12
N LEU A 11 2.00 1.97 -18.54
CA LEU A 11 1.81 0.52 -18.74
C LEU A 11 1.66 -0.26 -17.44
N GLU A 12 2.36 0.14 -16.37
CA GLU A 12 2.22 -0.46 -15.04
C GLU A 12 0.87 -0.13 -14.37
N ILE A 13 0.24 0.99 -14.76
CA ILE A 13 -1.08 1.38 -14.26
C ILE A 13 -2.14 0.72 -15.12
N THR A 14 -2.71 -0.37 -14.61
CA THR A 14 -3.96 -0.94 -15.14
C THR A 14 -5.15 -0.09 -14.71
N ASP A 15 -5.35 1.05 -15.37
CA ASP A 15 -6.62 1.77 -15.35
C ASP A 15 -7.46 1.35 -16.56
N HIS A 16 -8.71 0.95 -16.33
CA HIS A 16 -9.70 0.62 -17.37
C HIS A 16 -9.87 1.70 -18.45
N ARG A 17 -9.47 2.95 -18.18
CA ARG A 17 -9.54 4.08 -19.11
C ARG A 17 -8.34 4.19 -20.04
N ILE A 18 -7.26 3.46 -19.77
CA ILE A 18 -6.00 3.50 -20.51
C ILE A 18 -5.87 2.20 -21.30
N THR A 19 -5.72 2.31 -22.62
CA THR A 19 -5.47 1.16 -23.49
C THR A 19 -3.99 0.74 -23.43
N LYS A 20 -3.69 -0.49 -23.87
CA LYS A 20 -2.31 -1.02 -23.88
C LYS A 20 -1.33 -0.19 -24.70
N ASP A 21 -1.84 0.58 -25.66
CA ASP A 21 -1.05 1.49 -26.51
C ASP A 21 -0.85 2.87 -25.86
N GLY A 22 -1.32 3.07 -24.62
CA GLY A 22 -1.21 4.33 -23.89
C GLY A 22 -2.24 5.38 -24.32
N ILE A 23 -3.30 5.00 -25.04
CA ILE A 23 -4.38 5.91 -25.44
C ILE A 23 -5.39 6.01 -24.29
N ILE A 24 -5.63 7.24 -23.83
CA ILE A 24 -6.56 7.58 -22.75
C ILE A 24 -7.94 7.87 -23.36
N ASN A 25 -8.94 7.05 -23.01
CA ASN A 25 -10.32 7.24 -23.44
C ASN A 25 -11.17 7.82 -22.29
N ILE A 26 -11.50 9.10 -22.35
CA ILE A 26 -12.37 9.78 -21.37
C ILE A 26 -13.71 10.11 -22.02
N LYS A 27 -14.79 9.62 -21.42
CA LYS A 27 -16.17 9.97 -21.80
C LYS A 27 -16.77 10.85 -20.71
N SER A 28 -17.41 11.95 -21.11
CA SER A 28 -18.23 12.79 -20.23
C SER A 28 -19.62 12.92 -20.84
N GLN A 29 -20.65 12.49 -20.10
CA GLN A 29 -22.04 12.46 -20.55
C GLN A 29 -22.99 12.95 -19.43
N GLU A 30 -22.52 13.87 -18.59
CA GLU A 30 -23.23 14.28 -17.38
C GLU A 30 -24.20 15.45 -17.61
N SER A 31 -23.92 16.31 -18.58
CA SER A 31 -24.72 17.50 -18.85
C SER A 31 -25.28 17.52 -20.27
N ARG A 32 -26.30 18.36 -20.50
CA ARG A 32 -26.89 18.58 -21.82
C ARG A 32 -26.04 19.49 -22.71
N SER A 33 -25.10 20.24 -22.13
CA SER A 33 -24.21 21.15 -22.86
C SER A 33 -22.91 20.46 -23.28
N GLN A 34 -22.48 20.68 -24.52
CA GLN A 34 -21.21 20.17 -25.03
C GLN A 34 -20.02 20.86 -24.34
N GLU A 35 -20.15 22.14 -23.98
CA GLU A 35 -19.10 22.91 -23.30
C GLU A 35 -18.81 22.36 -21.91
N GLU A 36 -19.86 22.17 -21.11
CA GLU A 36 -19.73 21.57 -19.77
C GLU A 36 -19.13 20.16 -19.83
N ASN A 37 -19.56 19.35 -20.81
CA ASN A 37 -18.97 18.01 -20.99
C ASN A 37 -17.51 18.06 -21.43
N LYS A 38 -17.10 19.06 -22.22
CA LYS A 38 -15.69 19.28 -22.60
C LYS A 38 -14.85 19.68 -21.40
N GLU A 39 -15.34 20.61 -20.58
CA GLU A 39 -14.63 21.05 -19.37
C GLU A 39 -14.48 19.88 -18.38
N ALA A 40 -15.56 19.14 -18.11
CA ALA A 40 -15.52 17.98 -17.24
C ALA A 40 -14.56 16.89 -17.74
N ALA A 41 -14.50 16.65 -19.06
CA ALA A 41 -13.54 15.71 -19.65
C ALA A 41 -12.08 16.18 -19.48
N LEU A 42 -11.81 17.47 -19.66
CA LEU A 42 -10.49 18.07 -19.47
C LEU A 42 -10.04 18.02 -18.01
N GLU A 43 -10.96 18.26 -17.07
CA GLU A 43 -10.66 18.20 -15.65
C GLU A 43 -10.31 16.78 -15.21
N ARG A 44 -11.12 15.79 -15.62
CA ARG A 44 -10.83 14.36 -15.41
C ARG A 44 -9.49 13.94 -16.01
N LEU A 45 -9.14 14.46 -17.20
CA LEU A 45 -7.85 14.19 -17.82
C LEU A 45 -6.69 14.73 -16.97
N LYS A 46 -6.81 15.97 -16.47
CA LYS A 46 -5.80 16.59 -15.60
C LYS A 46 -5.63 15.81 -14.30
N GLU A 47 -6.72 15.37 -13.68
CA GLU A 47 -6.68 14.56 -12.47
C GLU A 47 -6.01 13.20 -12.70
N LEU A 48 -6.34 12.53 -13.80
CA LEU A 48 -5.71 11.26 -14.20
C LEU A 48 -4.20 11.44 -14.41
N ILE A 49 -3.79 12.48 -15.14
CA ILE A 49 -2.36 12.75 -15.35
C ILE A 49 -1.66 13.05 -14.02
N LYS A 50 -2.28 13.83 -13.14
CA LYS A 50 -1.74 14.12 -11.80
C LYS A 50 -1.59 12.85 -10.96
N SER A 51 -2.57 11.96 -10.96
CA SER A 51 -2.52 10.72 -10.17
C SER A 51 -1.39 9.79 -10.64
N VAL A 52 -1.18 9.69 -11.97
CA VAL A 52 -0.10 8.90 -12.59
C VAL A 52 1.28 9.51 -12.35
N THR A 53 1.37 10.84 -12.31
CA THR A 53 2.63 11.57 -12.09
C THR A 53 3.12 11.46 -10.63
N ILE A 54 2.22 11.14 -9.68
CA ILE A 54 2.61 10.96 -8.28
C ILE A 54 3.41 9.68 -8.11
N VAL A 55 4.74 9.84 -8.06
CA VAL A 55 5.67 8.75 -7.73
C VAL A 55 5.49 8.36 -6.27
N GLN A 56 4.75 7.27 -6.03
CA GLN A 56 4.66 6.71 -4.69
C GLN A 56 6.05 6.24 -4.23
N LYS A 57 6.54 6.84 -3.15
CA LYS A 57 7.84 6.49 -2.57
C LYS A 57 7.80 5.04 -2.09
N LYS A 58 8.73 4.21 -2.56
CA LYS A 58 8.84 2.81 -2.11
C LYS A 58 8.90 2.75 -0.58
N ARG A 59 7.91 2.10 0.03
CA ARG A 59 7.87 1.91 1.48
C ARG A 59 9.03 1.01 1.89
N LYS A 60 9.86 1.47 2.82
CA LYS A 60 10.86 0.61 3.48
C LYS A 60 10.15 -0.12 4.64
N PRO A 61 10.25 -1.46 4.74
CA PRO A 61 9.64 -2.18 5.83
C PRO A 61 10.21 -1.70 7.17
N THR A 62 9.35 -1.48 8.15
CA THR A 62 9.76 -1.04 9.49
C THR A 62 10.29 -2.23 10.27
N LYS A 63 11.45 -2.06 10.92
CA LYS A 63 11.98 -3.06 11.85
C LYS A 63 11.07 -3.17 13.08
N PRO A 64 10.93 -4.35 13.72
CA PRO A 64 10.22 -4.49 14.99
C PRO A 64 10.77 -3.53 16.04
N THR A 65 9.88 -2.89 16.80
CA THR A 65 10.26 -1.90 17.81
C THR A 65 11.05 -2.54 18.96
N ARG A 66 11.92 -1.76 19.62
CA ARG A 66 12.66 -2.22 20.82
C ARG A 66 11.73 -2.73 21.91
N ASN A 67 10.60 -2.07 22.12
CA ASN A 67 9.59 -2.49 23.10
C ASN A 67 8.97 -3.85 22.74
N SER A 68 8.67 -4.10 21.46
CA SER A 68 8.18 -5.41 21.00
C SER A 68 9.20 -6.52 21.26
N GLN A 69 10.49 -6.25 21.00
CA GLN A 69 11.56 -7.20 21.28
C GLN A 69 11.69 -7.49 22.79
N LYS A 70 11.64 -6.46 23.65
CA LYS A 70 11.67 -6.60 25.11
C LYS A 70 10.49 -7.42 25.62
N ARG A 71 9.25 -7.08 25.22
CA ARG A 71 8.04 -7.83 25.59
C ARG A 71 8.09 -9.29 25.19
N ARG A 72 8.64 -9.61 24.02
CA ARG A 72 8.84 -10.98 23.56
C ARG A 72 9.81 -11.74 24.49
N MET A 73 10.92 -11.12 24.88
CA MET A 73 11.89 -11.72 25.79
C MET A 73 11.29 -11.91 27.19
N ASP A 74 10.60 -10.90 27.72
CA ASP A 74 9.94 -10.96 29.02
C ASP A 74 8.88 -12.08 29.05
N SER A 75 8.09 -12.18 27.98
CA SER A 75 7.09 -13.25 27.81
C SER A 75 7.75 -14.62 27.76
N LYS A 76 8.87 -14.77 27.05
CA LYS A 76 9.65 -16.02 26.99
C LYS A 76 10.17 -16.41 28.38
N THR A 77 10.73 -15.47 29.13
CA THR A 77 11.23 -15.69 30.50
C THR A 77 10.10 -16.08 31.43
N LYS A 78 8.96 -15.36 31.40
CA LYS A 78 7.77 -15.68 32.19
C LYS A 78 7.25 -17.08 31.91
N HIS A 79 7.14 -17.48 30.64
CA HIS A 79 6.73 -18.83 30.27
C HIS A 79 7.73 -19.89 30.72
N GLY A 80 9.03 -19.62 30.64
CA GLY A 80 10.08 -20.51 31.16
C GLY A 80 9.93 -20.75 32.66
N ASN A 81 9.70 -19.69 33.44
CA ASN A 81 9.49 -19.80 34.88
C ASN A 81 8.20 -20.56 35.21
N ILE A 82 7.10 -20.26 34.51
CA ILE A 82 5.84 -21.00 34.67
C ILE A 82 6.04 -22.50 34.37
N LYS A 83 6.78 -22.85 33.32
CA LYS A 83 7.08 -24.26 33.00
C LYS A 83 7.92 -24.94 34.08
N LYS A 84 8.93 -24.25 34.64
CA LYS A 84 9.75 -24.78 35.74
C LYS A 84 8.91 -25.07 36.98
N MET A 85 8.03 -24.15 37.37
CA MET A 85 7.14 -24.32 38.52
C MET A 85 6.07 -25.42 38.31
N ARG A 86 5.75 -25.75 37.06
CA ARG A 86 4.88 -26.87 36.70
C ARG A 86 5.62 -28.21 36.58
N GLY A 87 6.95 -28.21 36.65
CA GLY A 87 7.74 -29.44 36.68
C GLY A 87 7.41 -30.28 37.90
N ARG A 88 7.64 -31.59 37.82
CA ARG A 88 7.38 -32.53 38.91
C ARG A 88 8.14 -32.08 40.15
N VAL A 89 7.41 -31.65 41.19
CA VAL A 89 7.98 -31.45 42.53
C VAL A 89 8.30 -32.84 43.05
N ASP A 90 9.59 -33.17 43.15
CA ASP A 90 10.01 -34.30 43.96
C ASP A 90 9.65 -33.93 45.40
N LYS A 91 8.66 -34.61 45.97
CA LYS A 91 8.38 -34.51 47.40
C LYS A 91 9.57 -35.19 48.09
N GLY A 92 10.59 -34.41 48.41
CA GLY A 92 11.60 -34.81 49.39
C GLY A 92 10.90 -34.99 50.73
N GLU A 93 10.86 -36.24 51.19
CA GLU A 93 10.43 -36.61 52.53
C GLU A 93 11.28 -35.86 53.58
N GLY A 94 10.61 -35.42 54.64
CA GLY A 94 11.15 -34.63 55.75
C GLY A 94 10.02 -34.05 56.58
#